data_AF-A0A6P2DIB6-F1
#
_entry.id   AF-A0A6P2DIB6-F1
#
_cell.length_a   1.000
_cell.length_b   1.000
_cell.length_c   1.000
_cell.angle_alpha   90.00
_cell.angle_beta   90.00
_cell.angle_gamma   90.00
#
_symmetry.space_group_name_H-M   'P 1'
#
loop_
_entity.id
_entity.type
_entity.pdbx_description
1 polymer ?
#
loop_
_entity_poly.entity_id
_entity_poly.type
_entity_poly.pdbx_seq_one_letter_code
_entity_poly.pdbx_strand_id
1 'polypeptide(L)'
;MSHVVLLGDSIFDNARYVPDRPPVIEQVRRGLPPDWKATLVAVDGHTVTGIATQLPRVPADATHLVVSVGGNDALLASGLLREPAVTVGDALATGRGVAE
;
A
#
# COMPACT_ATOMS: atom_id res chain seq x y z
N MET A 1 2.18 -3.64 25.16
CA MET A 1 2.13 -2.43 24.32
C MET A 1 2.24 -2.88 22.88
N SER A 2 1.22 -2.60 22.07
CA SER A 2 1.20 -3.03 20.66
C SER A 2 1.63 -1.89 19.75
N HIS A 3 2.27 -2.23 18.65
CA HIS A 3 2.81 -1.27 17.70
C HIS A 3 2.47 -1.71 16.28
N VAL A 4 1.58 -0.95 15.64
CA VAL A 4 1.19 -1.13 14.24
C VAL A 4 2.12 -0.34 13.34
N VAL A 5 2.66 -0.97 12.31
CA VAL A 5 3.50 -0.30 11.30
C VAL A 5 2.85 -0.43 9.94
N LEU A 6 2.65 0.71 9.28
CA LEU A 6 2.06 0.79 7.94
C LEU A 6 3.18 0.84 6.89
N LEU A 7 3.22 -0.16 6.01
CA LEU A 7 4.12 -0.23 4.85
C LEU A 7 3.29 -0.23 3.58
N GLY A 8 3.85 0.27 2.48
CA GLY A 8 3.10 0.39 1.25
C GLY A 8 3.39 1.63 0.45
N ASP A 9 2.36 2.12 -0.22
CA ASP A 9 2.42 3.23 -1.16
C ASP A 9 1.58 4.45 -0.68
N SER A 10 1.10 5.24 -1.64
CA SER A 10 0.27 6.43 -1.45
C SER A 10 -1.06 6.16 -0.74
N ILE A 11 -1.51 4.92 -0.62
CA ILE A 11 -2.69 4.60 0.19
C ILE A 11 -2.44 4.93 1.67
N PHE A 12 -1.23 4.69 2.17
CA PHE A 12 -0.85 5.03 3.55
C PHE A 12 -0.04 6.33 3.65
N ASP A 13 0.88 6.58 2.71
CA ASP A 13 1.63 7.85 2.61
C ASP A 13 0.82 8.92 1.85
N ASN A 14 -0.36 9.24 2.39
CA ASN A 14 -1.38 9.96 1.64
C ASN A 14 -1.52 11.45 1.99
N ALA A 15 -0.70 11.99 2.91
CA ALA A 15 -0.89 13.33 3.48
C ALA A 15 -0.96 14.43 2.41
N ARG A 16 -0.16 14.33 1.35
CA ARG A 16 -0.16 15.30 0.23
C ARG A 16 -1.48 15.36 -0.54
N TYR A 17 -2.28 14.29 -0.50
CA TYR A 17 -3.57 14.19 -1.21
C TYR A 17 -4.76 14.62 -0.36
N VAL A 18 -4.57 14.82 0.94
CA VAL A 18 -5.64 15.15 1.88
C VAL A 18 -5.27 16.35 2.77
N PRO A 19 -4.88 17.51 2.21
CA PRO A 19 -4.37 18.63 3.00
C PRO A 19 -5.33 19.12 4.10
N ASP A 20 -6.64 19.00 3.88
CA ASP A 20 -7.69 19.47 4.80
C ASP A 20 -8.32 18.34 5.65
N ARG A 21 -7.77 17.13 5.60
CA ARG A 21 -8.32 15.95 6.29
C ARG A 21 -7.20 15.13 6.93
N PRO A 22 -7.47 14.37 8.00
CA PRO A 22 -6.44 13.56 8.61
C PRO A 22 -5.94 12.48 7.62
N PRO A 23 -4.63 12.34 7.40
CA PRO A 23 -4.08 11.23 6.62
C PRO A 23 -4.37 9.89 7.32
N VAL A 24 -4.19 8.78 6.59
CA VAL A 24 -4.56 7.44 7.09
C VAL A 24 -3.84 7.13 8.41
N ILE A 25 -2.56 7.45 8.53
CA ILE A 25 -1.82 7.23 9.79
C ILE A 25 -2.45 7.93 10.99
N GLU A 26 -3.00 9.15 10.82
CA GLU A 26 -3.68 9.88 11.90
C GLU A 26 -5.04 9.27 12.24
N GLN A 27 -5.77 8.79 11.24
CA GLN A 27 -7.03 8.07 11.46
C GLN A 27 -6.79 6.75 12.21
N VAL A 28 -5.74 6.01 11.85
CA VAL A 28 -5.32 4.79 12.55
C VAL A 28 -4.95 5.10 14.00
N ARG A 29 -4.11 6.12 14.25
CA ARG A 29 -3.76 6.54 15.62
C ARG A 29 -4.98 6.87 16.48
N ARG A 30 -5.99 7.52 15.91
CA ARG A 30 -7.24 7.87 16.61
C ARG A 30 -8.14 6.65 16.87
N GLY A 31 -8.09 5.64 16.00
CA GLY A 31 -8.91 4.43 16.11
C GLY A 31 -8.30 3.33 16.98
N LEU A 32 -7.00 3.41 17.29
CA LEU A 32 -6.30 2.43 18.10
C LEU A 32 -6.56 2.63 19.61
N PRO A 33 -6.43 1.55 20.43
CA PRO A 33 -6.48 1.67 21.87
C PRO A 33 -5.42 2.64 22.41
N PRO A 34 -5.64 3.28 23.58
CA PRO A 34 -4.72 4.29 24.12
C PRO A 34 -3.28 3.80 24.39
N ASP A 35 -3.08 2.51 24.61
CA ASP A 35 -1.79 1.86 24.86
C ASP A 35 -1.13 1.31 23.57
N TRP A 36 -1.67 1.64 22.40
CA TRP A 36 -1.13 1.24 21.11
C TRP A 36 -0.42 2.42 20.42
N LYS A 37 0.61 2.08 19.66
CA LYS A 37 1.37 3.02 18.83
C LYS A 37 1.17 2.68 17.36
N ALA A 38 1.22 3.70 16.49
CA ALA A 38 1.30 3.50 15.05
C ALA A 38 2.43 4.33 14.39
N THR A 39 3.20 3.66 13.53
CA THR A 39 4.27 4.25 12.72
C THR A 39 3.99 4.08 11.24
N LEU A 40 4.23 5.14 10.45
CA LEU A 40 4.16 5.11 9.01
C LEU A 40 5.56 4.91 8.43
N VAL A 41 5.73 3.88 7.61
CA VAL A 41 6.96 3.56 6.86
C VAL A 41 6.70 3.50 5.35
N ALA A 42 5.43 3.39 4.95
CA ALA A 42 4.98 3.51 3.56
C ALA A 42 5.56 4.74 2.88
N VAL A 43 5.78 4.62 1.57
CA VAL A 43 6.35 5.67 0.74
C VAL A 43 5.57 5.74 -0.55
N ASP A 44 5.10 6.93 -0.89
CA ASP A 44 4.35 7.17 -2.11
C ASP A 44 5.06 6.64 -3.38
N GLY A 45 4.27 6.12 -4.33
CA GLY A 45 4.73 5.61 -5.61
C GLY A 45 5.44 4.25 -5.56
N HIS A 46 5.55 3.62 -4.40
CA HIS A 46 6.21 2.31 -4.30
C HIS A 46 5.38 1.19 -4.94
N THR A 47 6.07 0.34 -5.68
CA THR A 47 5.60 -0.96 -6.17
C THR A 47 5.91 -2.06 -5.15
N VAL A 48 5.48 -3.30 -5.39
CA VAL A 48 5.75 -4.45 -4.50
C VAL A 48 7.24 -4.60 -4.20
N THR A 49 8.10 -4.44 -5.21
CA THR A 49 9.56 -4.53 -5.06
C THR A 49 10.13 -3.44 -4.14
N GLY A 50 9.45 -2.29 -4.03
CA GLY A 50 9.83 -1.20 -3.15
C GLY A 50 9.70 -1.53 -1.66
N ILE A 51 8.91 -2.54 -1.27
CA ILE A 51 8.75 -2.92 0.15
C ILE A 51 10.10 -3.32 0.79
N ALA A 52 11.02 -3.91 0.02
CA ALA A 52 12.34 -4.30 0.51
C ALA A 52 13.13 -3.11 1.10
N THR A 53 12.94 -1.89 0.60
CA THR A 53 13.61 -0.69 1.11
C THR A 53 12.92 -0.10 2.35
N GLN A 54 11.67 -0.49 2.60
CA GLN A 54 10.88 -0.08 3.75
C GLN A 54 11.13 -0.97 4.97
N LEU A 55 11.39 -2.27 4.77
CA LEU A 55 11.61 -3.24 5.85
C LEU A 55 12.70 -2.80 6.86
N PRO A 56 13.86 -2.26 6.47
CA PRO A 56 14.87 -1.79 7.42
C PRO A 56 14.44 -0.61 8.30
N ARG A 57 13.36 0.09 7.93
CA ARG A 57 12.80 1.23 8.67
C ARG A 57 11.71 0.80 9.66
N VAL A 58 11.34 -0.48 9.67
CA VAL A 58 10.39 -1.04 10.63
C VAL A 58 11.01 -1.02 12.03
N PRO A 59 10.38 -0.36 13.01
CA PRO A 59 10.88 -0.35 14.38
C PRO A 59 10.96 -1.76 14.99
N ALA A 60 11.99 -2.03 15.78
CA ALA A 60 12.18 -3.34 16.41
C ALA A 60 11.07 -3.74 17.40
N ASP A 61 10.32 -2.77 17.91
CA ASP A 61 9.17 -2.97 18.80
C ASP A 61 7.84 -3.16 18.04
N ALA A 62 7.88 -3.26 16.69
CA ALA A 62 6.70 -3.53 15.88
C ALA A 62 6.08 -4.89 16.24
N THR A 63 4.77 -4.91 16.50
CA THR A 63 4.03 -6.15 16.78
C THR A 63 3.10 -6.54 15.65
N HIS A 64 2.69 -5.58 14.81
CA HIS A 64 1.82 -5.82 13.66
C HIS A 64 2.32 -5.02 12.46
N LEU A 65 2.37 -5.66 11.30
CA LEU A 65 2.65 -5.00 10.02
C LEU A 65 1.37 -5.01 9.19
N VAL A 66 1.02 -3.86 8.61
CA VAL A 66 -0.05 -3.74 7.63
C VAL A 66 0.58 -3.28 6.33
N VAL A 67 0.40 -4.07 5.27
CA VAL A 67 1.01 -3.80 3.97
C VAL A 67 -0.09 -3.54 2.95
N SER A 68 -0.05 -2.37 2.30
CA SER A 68 -0.92 -2.02 1.17
C SER A 68 -0.06 -1.56 0.00
N VAL A 69 0.10 -2.43 -1.00
CA VAL A 69 0.99 -2.23 -2.15
C VAL A 69 0.48 -3.07 -3.32
N GLY A 70 0.91 -2.75 -4.55
CA GLY A 70 0.50 -3.45 -5.78
C GLY A 70 -0.34 -2.57 -6.71
N GLY A 71 -0.93 -1.49 -6.20
CA GLY A 71 -1.67 -0.54 -7.02
C GLY A 71 -0.79 0.11 -8.09
N ASN A 72 0.44 0.49 -7.72
CA ASN A 72 1.39 1.05 -8.67
C ASN A 72 1.87 0.02 -9.70
N ASP A 73 2.06 -1.25 -9.32
CA ASP A 73 2.37 -2.34 -10.25
C ASP A 73 1.25 -2.52 -11.29
N ALA A 74 0.00 -2.53 -10.83
CA ALA A 74 -1.17 -2.59 -11.71
C ALA A 74 -1.28 -1.37 -12.63
N LEU A 75 -0.97 -0.17 -12.13
CA LEU A 75 -0.95 1.06 -12.96
C LEU A 75 0.12 1.01 -14.04
N LEU A 76 1.31 0.47 -13.74
CA LEU A 76 2.37 0.24 -14.74
C LEU A 76 1.91 -0.72 -15.84
N ALA A 77 1.07 -1.69 -15.49
CA ALA A 77 0.47 -2.64 -16.42
C ALA A 77 -0.84 -2.16 -17.09
N SER A 78 -1.25 -0.90 -16.87
CA SER A 78 -2.53 -0.37 -17.38
C SER A 78 -2.66 -0.41 -18.92
N GLY A 79 -1.55 -0.58 -19.65
CA GLY A 79 -1.56 -0.83 -21.10
C GLY A 79 -2.40 -2.05 -21.50
N LEU A 80 -2.50 -3.06 -20.64
CA LEU A 80 -3.32 -4.27 -20.85
C LEU A 80 -4.81 -3.95 -21.02
N LEU A 81 -5.28 -2.86 -20.40
CA LEU A 81 -6.67 -2.43 -20.54
C LEU A 81 -7.02 -1.98 -21.97
N ARG A 82 -6.01 -1.79 -22.83
CA ARG A 82 -6.17 -1.42 -24.25
C ARG A 82 -5.96 -2.61 -25.18
N GLU A 83 -5.61 -3.78 -24.67
CA GLU A 83 -5.43 -4.96 -25.50
C GLU A 83 -6.79 -5.48 -26.00
N PRO A 84 -6.89 -5.87 -27.28
CA PRO A 84 -8.09 -6.52 -27.78
C PRO A 84 -8.36 -7.83 -27.02
N ALA A 85 -9.59 -8.02 -26.57
CA ALA A 85 -10.05 -9.27 -25.97
C ALA A 85 -11.35 -9.71 -26.63
N VAL A 86 -11.49 -11.02 -26.83
CA VAL A 86 -12.72 -11.60 -27.43
C VAL A 86 -13.84 -11.60 -26.39
N THR A 87 -13.51 -11.87 -25.13
CA THR A 87 -14.46 -11.84 -24.01
C THR A 87 -13.87 -11.15 -22.79
N VAL A 88 -14.74 -10.75 -21.85
CA VAL A 88 -14.33 -10.25 -20.53
C VAL A 88 -13.50 -11.29 -19.77
N GLY A 89 -13.81 -12.58 -19.95
CA GLY A 89 -13.05 -13.68 -19.36
C GLY A 89 -11.60 -13.70 -19.85
N ASP A 90 -11.39 -13.51 -21.16
CA ASP A 90 -10.05 -13.45 -21.77
C ASP A 90 -9.27 -12.24 -21.25
N ALA A 91 -9.91 -11.07 -21.17
CA ALA A 91 -9.29 -9.86 -20.62
C ALA A 91 -8.81 -10.05 -19.16
N LEU A 92 -9.64 -10.69 -18.34
CA LEU A 92 -9.29 -11.01 -16.94
C LEU A 92 -8.22 -12.09 -16.83
N ALA A 93 -8.17 -13.04 -17.77
CA ALA A 93 -7.14 -14.08 -17.81
C ALA A 93 -5.76 -13.49 -18.16
N THR A 94 -5.69 -12.57 -19.13
CA THR A 94 -4.44 -11.87 -19.49
C THR A 94 -3.87 -11.09 -18.30
N GLY A 95 -4.74 -10.41 -17.52
CA GLY A 95 -4.32 -9.68 -16.33
C GLY A 95 -3.70 -10.53 -15.21
N ARG A 96 -3.84 -11.87 -15.25
CA ARG A 96 -3.22 -12.77 -14.26
C ARG A 96 -1.72 -12.92 -14.43
N GLY A 97 -1.19 -12.78 -15.65
CA GLY A 97 0.24 -13.00 -15.96
C GLY A 97 1.16 -11.83 -15.59
N VAL A 98 0.60 -10.75 -15.05
CA VAL A 98 1.31 -9.51 -14.69
C VAL A 98 1.80 -9.53 -13.24
N ALA A 99 1.32 -10.49 -12.45
CA ALA A 99 1.66 -10.64 -11.04
C ALA A 99 2.91 -11.52 -10.82
N GLU A 100 3.57 -11.97 -11.90
CA GLU A 100 4.84 -12.73 -11.91
C GLU A 100 6.00 -11.83 -12.34
#